data_AF-A0A1G1A2Y9-F1
#
_entry.id   AF-A0A1G1A2Y9-F1
#
_cell.length_a   1.000
_cell.length_b   1.000
_cell.length_c   1.000
_cell.angle_alpha   90.00
_cell.angle_beta   90.00
_cell.angle_gamma   90.00
#
_symmetry.space_group_name_H-M   'P 1'
#
loop_
_entity.id
_entity.type
_entity.pdbx_description
1 polymer ?
#
loop_
_entity_poly.entity_id
_entity_poly.type
_entity_poly.pdbx_seq_one_letter_code
_entity_poly.pdbx_strand_id
1 'polypeptide(L)' 'MFKKKLDKTDLEEIRKRQEMIHQHTLTAQALESQKQAFIIGRFHKYGLDPAKEYSFDLKTGKITDIKKANT' A
#
# COMPACT_ATOMS: atom_id res chain seq x y z
N MET A 1 -3.41 44.49 -6.61
CA MET A 1 -2.81 43.18 -6.24
C MET A 1 -3.12 42.19 -7.36
N PHE A 2 -2.19 41.96 -8.29
CA PHE A 2 -2.41 41.00 -9.38
C PHE A 2 -2.27 39.57 -8.84
N LYS A 3 -3.40 38.89 -8.65
CA LYS A 3 -3.41 37.43 -8.42
C LYS A 3 -3.01 36.77 -9.74
N LYS A 4 -1.73 36.41 -9.89
CA LYS A 4 -1.28 35.58 -11.01
C LYS A 4 -2.10 34.28 -10.98
N LYS A 5 -2.69 33.91 -12.12
CA LYS A 5 -3.45 32.66 -12.31
C LYS A 5 -2.69 31.79 -13.30
N LEU A 6 -2.78 30.48 -13.12
CA LEU A 6 -2.38 29.51 -14.15
C LEU A 6 -3.28 29.71 -15.37
N ASP A 7 -2.73 29.53 -16.57
CA ASP A 7 -3.56 29.43 -17.75
C ASP A 7 -4.32 28.09 -17.76
N LYS A 8 -5.33 28.03 -18.62
CA LYS A 8 -6.25 26.89 -18.66
C LYS A 8 -5.55 25.60 -19.12
N THR A 9 -4.58 25.69 -20.01
CA THR A 9 -3.88 24.52 -20.55
C THR A 9 -3.04 23.87 -19.47
N ASP A 10 -2.27 24.67 -18.73
CA ASP A 10 -1.46 24.20 -17.61
C ASP A 10 -2.34 23.58 -16.51
N LEU A 11 -3.48 24.19 -16.20
CA LEU A 11 -4.41 23.66 -15.21
C LEU A 11 -4.98 22.28 -15.61
N GLU A 12 -5.34 22.10 -16.88
CA GLU A 12 -5.86 20.82 -17.38
C GLU A 12 -4.78 19.74 -17.40
N GLU A 13 -3.54 20.07 -17.74
CA GLU A 13 -2.42 19.12 -17.67
C GLU A 13 -2.14 18.68 -16.22
N ILE A 14 -2.18 19.62 -15.26
CA ILE A 14 -2.04 19.29 -13.84
C ILE A 14 -3.16 18.35 -13.38
N ARG A 15 -4.42 18.61 -13.78
CA ARG A 15 -5.56 17.74 -13.45
C ARG A 15 -5.40 16.33 -14.01
N LYS A 16 -4.96 16.19 -15.26
CA LYS A 16 -4.68 14.88 -15.87
C LYS A 16 -3.62 14.12 -15.09
N ARG A 17 -2.53 14.79 -14.69
CA ARG A 17 -1.47 14.17 -13.88
C ARG A 17 -1.98 13.74 -12.51
N GLN A 18 -2.81 14.57 -11.87
CA GLN A 18 -3.43 14.22 -10.59
C GLN A 18 -4.33 12.99 -10.71
N GLU A 19 -5.13 12.90 -11.78
CA GLU A 19 -5.97 11.74 -12.07
C GLU A 19 -5.12 10.47 -12.29
N MET A 20 -4.04 10.56 -13.06
CA MET A 20 -3.12 9.43 -13.26
C MET A 20 -2.49 8.96 -11.94
N ILE A 21 -2.04 9.89 -11.10
CA ILE A 21 -1.49 9.57 -9.77
C ILE A 21 -2.55 8.87 -8.92
N HIS A 22 -3.79 9.37 -8.94
CA HIS A 22 -4.88 8.78 -8.19
C HIS A 22 -5.16 7.33 -8.63
N GLN A 23 -5.23 7.09 -9.94
CA GLN A 23 -5.43 5.74 -10.50
C GLN A 23 -4.32 4.77 -10.11
N HIS A 24 -3.06 5.20 -10.21
CA HIS A 24 -1.93 4.38 -9.77
C HIS A 24 -1.95 4.11 -8.26
N THR A 25 -2.39 5.08 -7.46
CA THR A 25 -2.54 4.91 -6.00
C THR A 25 -3.60 3.86 -5.68
N LEU A 26 -4.77 3.92 -6.32
CA LEU A 26 -5.82 2.91 -6.15
C LEU A 26 -5.35 1.51 -6.58
N THR A 27 -4.62 1.44 -7.69
CA THR A 27 -4.05 0.18 -8.18
C THR A 27 -3.06 -0.41 -7.17
N ALA A 28 -2.16 0.42 -6.63
CA ALA A 28 -1.21 -0.01 -5.61
C ALA A 28 -1.91 -0.50 -4.34
N GLN A 29 -2.95 0.20 -3.89
CA GLN A 29 -3.75 -0.23 -2.72
C GLN A 29 -4.43 -1.58 -2.96
N ALA A 30 -5.03 -1.78 -4.14
CA ALA A 30 -5.67 -3.05 -4.48
C ALA A 30 -4.67 -4.21 -4.50
N LEU A 31 -3.48 -4.00 -5.08
CA LEU A 31 -2.42 -5.00 -5.10
C LEU A 31 -1.89 -5.31 -3.70
N GLU A 32 -1.76 -4.30 -2.84
CA GLU A 32 -1.37 -4.50 -1.44
C GLU A 32 -2.42 -5.34 -0.70
N SER A 33 -3.71 -5.05 -0.87
CA SER A 33 -4.79 -5.87 -0.29
C SER A 33 -4.77 -7.32 -0.79
N GLN A 34 -4.54 -7.55 -2.08
CA GLN A 34 -4.40 -8.89 -2.64
C GLN A 34 -3.21 -9.65 -2.04
N LYS A 35 -2.06 -8.98 -1.89
CA LYS A 35 -0.87 -9.56 -1.24
C LYS A 35 -1.17 -9.95 0.21
N GLN A 36 -1.82 -9.09 0.98
CA GLN A 36 -2.18 -9.38 2.37
C GLN A 36 -3.15 -10.56 2.47
N ALA A 37 -4.19 -10.60 1.64
CA ALA A 37 -5.13 -11.73 1.59
C ALA A 37 -4.44 -13.06 1.25
N PHE A 38 -3.50 -13.04 0.29
CA PHE A 38 -2.72 -14.21 -0.10
C PHE A 38 -1.83 -14.76 1.03
N ILE A 39 -1.27 -13.86 1.84
CA ILE A 39 -0.44 -14.20 3.00
C ILE A 39 -1.32 -14.80 4.11
N ILE A 40 -2.40 -14.11 4.49
CA ILE A 40 -3.34 -14.56 5.54
C ILE A 40 -3.93 -15.93 5.19
N GLY A 41 -4.33 -16.14 3.92
CA GLY A 41 -4.86 -17.42 3.45
C GLY A 41 -3.89 -18.61 3.61
N ARG A 42 -2.60 -18.36 3.90
CA ARG A 42 -1.61 -19.41 4.18
C ARG A 42 -1.21 -19.54 5.63
N PHE A 43 -1.78 -18.75 6.54
CA PHE A 43 -1.41 -18.83 7.96
C PHE A 43 -1.62 -20.23 8.52
N HIS A 44 -2.77 -20.84 8.22
CA HIS A 44 -3.06 -22.22 8.60
C HIS A 44 -2.01 -23.23 8.12
N LYS A 45 -1.48 -23.06 6.90
CA LYS A 45 -0.46 -23.95 6.33
C LYS A 45 0.84 -23.93 7.15
N TYR A 46 1.15 -22.82 7.80
CA TYR A 46 2.39 -22.62 8.55
C TYR A 46 2.17 -22.55 10.07
N GLY A 47 0.96 -22.86 10.56
CA GLY A 47 0.62 -22.80 11.98
C GLY A 47 0.70 -21.39 12.58
N LEU A 48 0.48 -20.36 11.77
CA LEU A 48 0.48 -18.96 12.21
C LEU A 48 -0.90 -18.57 12.76
N ASP A 49 -0.89 -17.76 13.81
CA ASP A 49 -2.08 -17.24 14.49
C ASP A 49 -2.57 -15.95 13.78
N PRO A 50 -3.78 -15.92 13.20
CA PRO A 50 -4.32 -14.72 12.56
C PRO A 50 -4.46 -13.50 13.48
N ALA A 51 -4.44 -13.69 14.80
CA ALA A 51 -4.49 -12.60 15.77
C ALA A 51 -3.12 -11.94 16.02
N LYS A 52 -2.03 -12.47 15.46
CA LYS A 52 -0.66 -11.98 15.64
C LYS A 52 -0.12 -11.29 14.39
N GLU A 53 0.82 -10.37 14.61
CA GLU A 53 1.54 -9.69 13.54
C GLU A 53 2.86 -10.42 13.24
N TYR A 54 3.16 -10.61 11.96
CA TYR A 54 4.35 -11.31 11.50
C TYR A 54 5.11 -10.48 10.46
N SER A 55 6.44 -10.56 10.53
CA SER A 55 7.35 -10.10 9.48
C SER A 55 7.78 -11.28 8.62
N PHE A 56 7.76 -11.10 7.29
CA PHE A 56 8.14 -12.11 6.31
C PHE A 56 9.37 -11.62 5.53
N ASP A 57 10.49 -12.32 5.68
CA ASP A 57 11.65 -12.10 4.82
C ASP A 57 11.38 -12.77 3.48
N LEU A 58 11.11 -11.97 2.44
CA LEU A 58 10.81 -12.47 1.11
C LEU A 58 12.02 -13.07 0.37
N LYS A 59 13.26 -12.86 0.86
CA LYS A 59 14.46 -13.47 0.30
C LYS A 59 14.71 -14.86 0.86
N THR A 60 14.54 -15.03 2.18
CA THR A 60 14.86 -16.29 2.89
C THR A 60 13.64 -17.13 3.25
N GLY A 61 12.44 -16.56 3.19
CA GLY A 61 11.20 -17.18 3.65
C GLY A 61 11.03 -17.19 5.17
N LYS A 62 11.95 -16.57 5.92
CA LYS A 62 11.89 -16.54 7.39
C LYS A 62 10.69 -15.73 7.88
N ILE A 63 9.95 -16.29 8.84
CA ILE A 63 8.78 -15.68 9.46
C ILE A 63 9.14 -15.32 10.91
N THR A 64 8.90 -14.07 11.31
CA THR A 64 9.23 -13.58 12.66
C THR A 64 7.98 -12.97 13.30
N ASP A 65 7.64 -13.40 14.51
CA ASP A 65 6.55 -12.82 15.32
C ASP A 65 6.96 -11.41 15.77
N ILE A 66 6.16 -10.41 15.38
CA ILE A 66 6.36 -9.02 15.80
C ILE A 66 5.64 -8.89 17.15
N LYS A 67 6.33 -9.25 18.23
CA LYS A 67 5.86 -8.92 19.58
C LYS A 67 5.83 -7.39 19.70
N LYS A 68 4.63 -6.79 19.75
CA LYS A 68 4.48 -5.40 20.17
C LYS A 68 5.05 -5.29 21.59
N ALA A 69 6.24 -4.71 21.72
CA ALA A 69 6.71 -4.25 23.01
C ALA A 69 5.76 -3.12 23.42
N ASN A 70 4.92 -3.38 24.43
CA ASN A 70 4.09 -2.33 25.03
C ASN A 70 5.02 -1.18 25.44
N THR A 71 4.84 -0.02 24.82
CA THR A 71 5.40 1.26 25.26
C THR A 71 4.27 2.13 25.74
#